data_AF-A0A1V5INX2-F1
#
_entry.id   AF-A0A1V5INX2-F1
#
_cell.length_a   1.000
_cell.length_b   1.000
_cell.length_c   1.000
_cell.angle_alpha   90.00
_cell.angle_beta   90.00
_cell.angle_gamma   90.00
#
_symmetry.space_group_name_H-M   'P 1'
#
loop_
_entity.id
_entity.type
_entity.pdbx_description
1 polymer ?
#
loop_
_entity_poly.entity_id
_entity_poly.type
_entity_poly.pdbx_seq_one_letter_code
_entity_poly.pdbx_strand_id
1 'polypeptide(L)'
;MRAGDSVAVGHRNQQHPAFVWCATEDGHHGWVPEDYLSMTGAHSAVARRDYDSTHLTAGEAEELEVLERVDDYIFCRNATGVEGWVPVACVSGLEEE
;
A
#
# COMPACT_ATOMS: atom_id res chain seq x y z
N MET A 1 -1.73 9.26 -0.23
CA MET A 1 -3.14 9.25 -0.73
C MET A 1 -4.07 9.15 0.48
N ARG A 2 -5.26 9.78 0.44
CA ARG A 2 -6.15 9.86 1.61
C ARG A 2 -7.43 9.06 1.40
N ALA A 3 -8.07 8.63 2.48
CA ALA A 3 -9.38 7.99 2.40
C ALA A 3 -10.37 8.92 1.66
N GLY A 4 -11.04 8.41 0.63
CA GLY A 4 -11.97 9.16 -0.21
C GLY A 4 -11.34 9.84 -1.43
N ASP A 5 -10.01 9.77 -1.59
CA ASP A 5 -9.33 10.36 -2.74
C ASP A 5 -9.57 9.54 -4.01
N SER A 6 -9.92 10.22 -5.11
CA SER A 6 -10.18 9.56 -6.40
C SER A 6 -8.88 9.38 -7.17
N VAL A 7 -8.58 8.14 -7.53
CA VAL A 7 -7.37 7.76 -8.25
C VAL A 7 -7.70 7.07 -9.57
N ALA A 8 -6.86 7.32 -10.58
CA ALA A 8 -6.92 6.63 -11.85
C ALA A 8 -6.19 5.29 -11.73
N VAL A 9 -6.90 4.19 -11.98
CA VAL A 9 -6.32 2.84 -12.04
C VAL A 9 -5.79 2.61 -13.45
N GLY A 10 -4.47 2.48 -13.58
CA GLY A 10 -3.79 2.30 -14.85
C GLY A 10 -3.51 0.83 -15.17
N HIS A 11 -2.47 0.28 -14.53
CA HIS A 11 -1.98 -1.06 -14.82
C HIS A 11 -2.11 -1.97 -13.60
N ARG A 12 -2.72 -3.15 -13.77
CA ARG A 12 -2.68 -4.20 -12.75
C ARG A 12 -1.38 -4.97 -12.87
N ASN A 13 -0.71 -5.23 -11.75
CA ASN A 13 0.54 -6.00 -11.76
C ASN A 13 0.21 -7.45 -12.17
N GLN A 14 0.85 -7.94 -13.23
CA GLN A 14 0.60 -9.30 -13.73
C GLN A 14 1.19 -10.38 -12.81
N GLN A 15 2.24 -10.04 -12.06
CA GLN A 15 2.88 -10.95 -11.11
C GLN A 15 2.13 -10.96 -9.78
N HIS A 16 1.59 -9.82 -9.38
CA HIS A 16 0.81 -9.68 -8.15
C HIS A 16 -0.54 -9.01 -8.46
N PRO A 17 -1.57 -9.78 -8.87
CA PRO A 17 -2.86 -9.22 -9.30
C PRO A 17 -3.56 -8.40 -8.22
N ALA A 18 -3.20 -8.65 -6.96
CA ALA A 18 -3.64 -7.86 -5.82
C ALA A 18 -3.16 -6.39 -5.87
N PHE A 19 -2.08 -6.07 -6.57
CA PHE A 19 -1.57 -4.70 -6.70
C PHE A 19 -1.98 -4.08 -8.04
N VAL A 20 -2.48 -2.84 -7.96
CA VAL A 20 -2.81 -2.00 -9.10
C VAL A 20 -2.05 -0.69 -9.03
N TRP A 21 -1.53 -0.25 -10.17
CA TRP A 21 -0.91 1.04 -10.34
C TRP A 21 -2.00 2.10 -10.36
N CYS A 22 -1.95 2.99 -9.40
CA CYS A 22 -2.86 4.11 -9.29
C CYS A 22 -2.09 5.42 -9.45
N ALA A 23 -2.71 6.38 -10.12
CA ALA A 23 -2.24 7.75 -10.22
C ALA A 23 -3.32 8.69 -9.67
N THR A 24 -2.95 9.57 -8.74
CA THR A 24 -3.81 10.66 -8.28
C THR A 24 -3.79 11.80 -9.31
N GLU A 25 -4.81 12.66 -9.26
CA GLU A 25 -4.86 13.86 -10.12
C GLU A 25 -3.70 14.84 -9.81
N ASP A 26 -3.14 14.76 -8.61
CA ASP A 26 -1.98 15.55 -8.14
C ASP A 26 -0.65 15.11 -8.78
N GLY A 27 -0.66 14.04 -9.60
CA GLY A 27 0.53 13.49 -10.25
C GLY A 27 1.31 12.48 -9.41
N HIS A 28 0.86 12.20 -8.18
CA HIS A 28 1.39 11.11 -7.38
C HIS A 28 0.93 9.77 -7.94
N HIS A 29 1.84 8.81 -7.98
CA HIS A 29 1.57 7.50 -8.54
C HIS A 29 2.24 6.42 -7.71
N GLY A 30 1.62 5.24 -7.69
CA GLY A 30 2.08 4.16 -6.84
C GLY A 30 1.31 2.87 -7.03
N TRP A 31 1.91 1.77 -6.56
CA TRP A 31 1.21 0.50 -6.45
C TRP A 31 0.33 0.54 -5.21
N VAL A 32 -0.91 0.10 -5.33
CA VAL A 32 -1.90 0.05 -4.25
C VAL A 32 -2.62 -1.29 -4.31
N PRO A 33 -2.89 -1.96 -3.19
CA PRO A 33 -3.72 -3.15 -3.22
C PRO A 33 -5.12 -2.81 -3.72
N GLU A 34 -5.69 -3.68 -4.54
CA GLU A 34 -7.07 -3.52 -4.98
C GLU A 34 -8.06 -3.54 -3.81
N ASP A 35 -7.72 -4.18 -2.69
CA ASP A 35 -8.57 -4.23 -1.49
C ASP A 35 -8.73 -2.85 -0.82
N TYR A 36 -7.67 -2.03 -0.89
CA TYR A 36 -7.65 -0.66 -0.37
C TYR A 36 -8.39 0.32 -1.28
N LEU A 37 -8.77 -0.13 -2.48
CA LEU A 37 -9.37 0.67 -3.52
C LEU A 37 -10.82 0.23 -3.73
N SER A 38 -11.73 1.18 -3.60
CA SER A 38 -13.07 0.99 -4.09
C SER A 38 -13.08 1.27 -5.59
N MET A 39 -13.05 0.23 -6.41
CA MET A 39 -13.24 0.36 -7.87
C MET A 39 -14.61 1.04 -8.14
N THR A 40 -14.58 2.27 -8.63
CA THR A 40 -15.79 3.04 -8.99
C THR A 40 -16.06 3.04 -10.48
N GLY A 41 -15.05 2.70 -11.29
CA GLY A 41 -15.16 2.57 -12.74
C GLY A 41 -14.10 1.64 -13.32
N ALA A 42 -14.03 1.56 -14.65
CA ALA A 42 -13.09 0.68 -15.34
C ALA A 42 -11.62 1.06 -15.08
N HIS A 43 -11.32 2.36 -15.04
CA HIS A 43 -9.97 2.91 -14.83
C HIS A 43 -9.95 3.92 -13.68
N SER A 44 -10.91 3.81 -12.75
CA SER A 44 -11.08 4.77 -11.66
C SER A 44 -11.44 4.03 -10.39
N ALA A 45 -10.77 4.39 -9.31
CA ALA A 45 -11.03 3.88 -7.99
C ALA A 45 -10.95 5.01 -6.97
N VAL A 46 -11.49 4.76 -5.78
CA VAL A 46 -11.44 5.69 -4.66
C VAL A 46 -10.72 5.00 -3.51
N ALA A 47 -9.76 5.67 -2.88
CA ALA A 47 -9.14 5.17 -1.66
C ALA A 47 -10.22 4.90 -0.61
N ARG A 48 -10.32 3.69 -0.07
CA ARG A 48 -11.18 3.45 1.08
C ARG A 48 -10.57 3.95 2.38
N ARG A 49 -9.25 4.05 2.41
CA ARG A 49 -8.45 4.43 3.57
C ARG A 49 -7.31 5.35 3.12
N ASP A 50 -6.74 6.06 4.07
CA ASP A 50 -5.48 6.74 3.87
C ASP A 50 -4.45 5.66 3.51
N TYR A 51 -3.72 5.92 2.43
CA TYR A 51 -2.79 4.98 1.85
C TYR A 51 -1.65 5.77 1.27
N ASP A 52 -0.44 5.52 1.73
CA ASP A 52 0.74 6.13 1.16
C ASP A 52 1.54 5.07 0.42
N SER A 53 1.70 5.26 -0.89
CA SER A 53 2.61 4.43 -1.69
C SER A 53 4.08 4.78 -1.42
N THR A 54 4.36 5.66 -0.46
CA THR A 54 5.71 5.97 -0.03
C THR A 54 6.35 4.71 0.52
N HIS A 55 7.52 4.38 0.01
CA HIS A 55 8.36 3.38 0.65
C HIS A 55 8.67 3.87 2.06
N LEU A 56 8.12 3.18 3.07
CA LEU A 56 8.44 3.47 4.44
C LEU A 56 9.89 3.07 4.66
N THR A 57 10.76 4.08 4.82
CA THR A 57 12.13 3.84 5.26
C THR A 57 12.11 3.78 6.78
N ALA A 58 11.73 2.62 7.31
CA ALA A 58 11.85 2.36 8.74
C ALA A 58 13.32 2.19 9.09
N GLY A 59 13.75 2.79 10.21
CA GLY A 59 15.10 2.58 10.72
C GLY A 59 15.33 1.12 11.12
N GLU A 60 16.57 0.65 11.02
CA GLU A 60 16.96 -0.65 11.59
C GLU A 60 16.59 -0.67 13.09
N ALA A 61 15.71 -1.60 13.48
CA ALA A 61 15.10 -1.74 14.81
C ALA A 61 13.92 -0.81 15.18
N GLU A 62 13.24 -0.20 14.20
CA GLU A 62 11.95 0.46 14.45
C GLU A 62 10.81 -0.58 14.55
N GLU A 63 10.01 -0.50 15.62
CA GLU A 63 8.81 -1.33 15.78
C GLU A 63 7.73 -0.85 14.82
N LEU A 64 7.42 -1.71 13.85
CA LEU A 64 6.36 -1.50 12.88
C LEU A 64 5.19 -2.42 13.20
N GLU A 65 4.01 -1.84 13.28
CA GLU A 65 2.77 -2.59 13.39
C GLU A 65 2.42 -3.14 12.01
N VAL A 66 2.45 -4.46 11.86
CA VAL A 66 2.01 -5.13 10.63
C VAL A 66 0.49 -4.98 10.54
N LEU A 67 0.05 -4.18 9.58
CA LEU A 67 -1.37 -3.98 9.32
C LEU A 67 -1.90 -5.08 8.42
N GLU A 68 -1.14 -5.40 7.36
CA GLU A 68 -1.53 -6.42 6.39
C GLU A 68 -0.31 -7.00 5.68
N ARG A 69 -0.43 -8.25 5.24
CA ARG A 69 0.54 -8.90 4.37
C ARG A 69 -0.14 -9.24 3.05
N VAL A 70 0.42 -8.73 1.96
CA VAL A 70 -0.03 -9.04 0.61
C VAL A 70 1.15 -9.65 -0.14
N ASP A 71 1.09 -10.98 -0.29
CA ASP A 71 2.12 -11.76 -0.99
C ASP A 71 3.51 -11.61 -0.32
N ASP A 72 4.54 -11.22 -1.07
CA ASP A 72 5.89 -10.92 -0.57
C ASP A 72 6.08 -9.48 -0.06
N TYR A 73 4.98 -8.73 0.13
CA TYR A 73 5.01 -7.38 0.66
C TYR A 73 4.17 -7.27 1.94
N ILE A 74 4.66 -6.49 2.89
CA ILE A 74 3.99 -6.23 4.16
C ILE A 74 3.70 -4.75 4.24
N PHE A 75 2.43 -4.43 4.50
CA PHE A 75 2.00 -3.10 4.84
C PHE A 75 2.12 -2.92 6.34
N CYS A 76 3.00 -2.03 6.74
CA CYS A 76 3.25 -1.76 8.14
C CYS A 76 3.00 -0.28 8.44
N ARG A 77 2.67 -0.01 9.70
CA ARG A 77 2.54 1.34 10.25
C ARG A 77 3.56 1.55 11.33
N ASN A 78 4.31 2.64 11.27
CA ASN A 78 5.22 3.00 12.34
C ASN A 78 4.47 3.67 13.52
N ALA A 79 5.17 3.85 14.63
CA ALA A 79 4.62 4.52 15.81
C ALA A 79 4.23 6.00 15.57
N THR A 80 4.73 6.64 14.51
CA THR A 80 4.36 8.01 14.15
C THR A 80 3.10 8.10 13.28
N GLY A 81 2.50 6.94 12.93
CA GLY A 81 1.29 6.85 12.11
C GLY A 81 1.55 6.92 10.61
N VAL A 82 2.81 6.82 10.19
CA VAL A 82 3.19 6.68 8.78
C VAL A 82 3.08 5.22 8.39
N GLU A 83 2.36 4.99 7.31
CA GLU A 83 2.08 3.67 6.76
C GLU A 83 2.84 3.50 5.45
N GLY A 84 3.30 2.29 5.16
CA GLY A 84 3.94 2.00 3.88
C GLY A 84 4.30 0.53 3.71
N TRP A 85 4.77 0.22 2.50
CA TRP A 85 5.15 -1.14 2.14
C TRP A 85 6.62 -1.39 2.40
N VAL A 86 6.89 -2.56 2.97
CA VAL A 86 8.21 -3.14 3.07
C VAL A 86 8.17 -4.56 2.52
N PRO A 87 9.17 -4.99 1.74
CA PRO A 87 9.25 -6.38 1.31
C PRO A 87 9.42 -7.28 2.54
N VAL A 88 8.80 -8.45 2.54
CA VAL A 88 8.91 -9.45 3.63
C VAL A 88 10.38 -9.75 3.95
N ALA A 89 11.25 -9.72 2.94
CA ALA A 89 12.69 -9.90 3.09
C ALA A 89 13.38 -8.85 4.00
N CYS A 90 12.81 -7.66 4.16
CA CYS A 90 13.28 -6.64 5.10
C CYS A 90 12.72 -6.80 6.51
N VAL A 91 11.66 -7.61 6.69
CA VAL A 91 10.99 -7.79 7.97
C VAL A 91 11.47 -9.09 8.62
N SER A 92 12.38 -8.97 9.57
CA SER A 92 12.84 -10.07 10.41
C SER A 92 12.10 -10.04 11.75
N GLY A 93 11.16 -10.97 11.96
CA GLY A 93 10.42 -11.08 13.23
C GLY A 93 8.90 -11.22 13.12
N LEU A 94 8.34 -11.67 11.99
CA LEU A 94 6.94 -12.08 11.93
C LEU A 94 6.79 -13.37 12.75
N GLU A 95 6.36 -13.24 14.00
CA GLU A 95 5.86 -14.39 14.75
C GLU A 95 4.47 -14.72 14.18
N GLU A 96 4.37 -15.85 13.47
CA GLU A 96 3.09 -16.41 13.04
C GLU A 96 2.47 -17.11 14.28
N GLU A 97 1.45 -16.50 14.90
CA GLU A 97 0.67 -17.11 15.98
C GLU A 97 -0.25 -18.26 15.51
#